data_AF-A0A7K2X1Q2-F1
#
_entry.id   AF-A0A7K2X1Q2-F1
#
_cell.length_a   1.000
_cell.length_b   1.000
_cell.length_c   1.000
_cell.angle_alpha   90.00
_cell.angle_beta   90.00
_cell.angle_gamma   90.00
#
_symmetry.space_group_name_H-M   'P 1'
#
loop_
_entity.id
_entity.type
_entity.pdbx_description
1 polymer ?
#
loop_
_entity_poly.entity_id
_entity_poly.type
_entity_poly.pdbx_seq_one_letter_code
_entity_poly.pdbx_strand_id
1 'polypeptide(L)'
;MTTPHDSTPCPSACGQLIRWATTAAGRRQAINALPDPQGNLGTYTDGTGRLRVRVLTAERPTLEGAEWQAMPHAATCTRPQPRRAPSRPRERSGVRPAPWRGWTR
;
A
#
# COMPACT_ATOMS: atom_id res chain seq x y z
N MET A 1 3.78 -27.95 -2.93
CA MET A 1 3.04 -26.67 -2.83
C MET A 1 3.52 -25.79 -3.97
N THR A 2 2.66 -25.52 -4.96
CA THR A 2 3.03 -24.74 -6.15
C THR A 2 3.17 -23.28 -5.75
N THR A 3 4.37 -22.72 -5.86
CA THR A 3 4.59 -21.29 -5.63
C THR A 3 3.72 -20.50 -6.61
N PRO A 4 2.86 -19.59 -6.14
CA PRO A 4 2.00 -18.82 -7.03
C PRO A 4 2.86 -17.97 -7.97
N HIS A 5 2.61 -18.03 -9.28
CA HIS A 5 3.29 -17.18 -10.25
C HIS A 5 3.12 -15.69 -9.87
N ASP A 6 4.13 -14.88 -10.17
CA ASP A 6 4.23 -13.46 -9.82
C ASP A 6 4.15 -13.14 -8.32
N SER A 7 4.52 -14.10 -7.47
CA SER A 7 4.72 -13.83 -6.04
C SER A 7 6.14 -13.38 -5.75
N THR A 8 6.26 -12.47 -4.79
CA THR A 8 7.54 -11.96 -4.27
C THR A 8 7.53 -12.08 -2.75
N PRO A 9 8.67 -12.31 -2.09
CA PRO A 9 8.74 -12.28 -0.64
C PRO A 9 8.43 -10.86 -0.12
N CYS A 10 7.72 -10.78 1.01
CA CYS A 10 7.42 -9.51 1.62
C CYS A 10 8.71 -8.73 1.98
N PRO A 11 8.80 -7.44 1.60
CA PRO A 11 10.00 -6.63 1.85
C PRO A 11 10.24 -6.34 3.33
N SER A 12 9.23 -6.46 4.19
CA SER A 12 9.33 -6.18 5.62
C SER A 12 9.83 -7.36 6.46
N ALA A 13 10.52 -8.31 5.83
CA ALA A 13 11.17 -9.45 6.48
C ALA A 13 10.22 -10.42 7.24
N CYS A 14 8.91 -10.40 6.96
CA CYS A 14 7.98 -11.42 7.48
C CYS A 14 8.07 -12.75 6.71
N GLY A 15 8.75 -12.77 5.56
CA GLY A 15 9.00 -13.97 4.76
C GLY A 15 7.79 -14.51 3.99
N GLN A 16 6.59 -13.98 4.22
CA GLN A 16 5.38 -14.39 3.51
C GLN A 16 5.43 -13.95 2.05
N LEU A 17 4.85 -14.78 1.17
CA LEU A 17 4.72 -14.46 -0.24
C LEU A 17 3.55 -13.51 -0.48
N ILE A 18 3.83 -12.44 -1.22
CA ILE A 18 2.87 -11.41 -1.61
C ILE A 18 2.77 -11.32 -3.12
N ARG A 19 1.62 -10.84 -3.60
CA ARG A 19 1.43 -10.37 -4.98
C ARG A 19 1.16 -8.88 -4.98
N TRP A 20 1.62 -8.20 -6.02
CA TRP A 20 1.36 -6.78 -6.20
C TRP A 20 0.16 -6.59 -7.13
N ALA A 21 -0.94 -6.10 -6.57
CA ALA A 21 -2.13 -5.74 -7.32
C ALA A 21 -2.23 -4.22 -7.50
N THR A 22 -2.99 -3.80 -8.51
CA THR A 22 -3.32 -2.39 -8.75
C THR A 22 -4.78 -2.14 -8.38
N THR A 23 -5.01 -1.21 -7.46
CA THR A 23 -6.35 -0.81 -7.01
C THR A 23 -7.11 -0.03 -8.09
N ALA A 24 -8.42 0.13 -7.94
CA ALA A 24 -9.24 0.98 -8.81
C ALA A 24 -8.66 2.40 -8.96
N ALA A 25 -8.08 2.96 -7.89
CA ALA A 25 -7.43 4.28 -7.87
C ALA A 25 -6.00 4.28 -8.46
N GLY A 26 -5.55 3.20 -9.11
CA GLY A 26 -4.23 3.10 -9.74
C GLY A 26 -3.07 2.91 -8.76
N ARG A 27 -3.34 2.64 -7.47
CA ARG A 27 -2.30 2.46 -6.46
C ARG A 27 -1.86 1.00 -6.41
N ARG A 28 -0.57 0.76 -6.15
CA ARG A 28 -0.07 -0.60 -5.87
C ARG A 28 -0.43 -1.02 -4.45
N GLN A 29 -0.97 -2.22 -4.31
CA GLN A 29 -1.34 -2.85 -3.03
C GLN A 29 -0.73 -4.24 -2.95
N ALA A 30 -0.07 -4.53 -1.83
CA ALA A 30 0.40 -5.87 -1.51
C ALA A 30 -0.78 -6.70 -0.97
N ILE A 31 -1.01 -7.86 -1.58
CA ILE A 31 -1.98 -8.86 -1.13
C ILE A 31 -1.25 -10.18 -0.85
N ASN A 32 -1.83 -11.02 0.01
CA ASN A 32 -1.31 -12.37 0.21
C ASN A 32 -1.34 -13.15 -1.11
N ALA A 33 -0.32 -13.98 -1.35
CA ALA A 33 -0.19 -14.68 -2.64
C ALA A 33 -1.26 -15.77 -2.84
N LEU A 34 -1.78 -16.33 -1.74
CA LEU A 34 -2.83 -17.34 -1.74
C LEU A 34 -4.21 -16.70 -1.45
N PRO A 35 -5.29 -17.28 -1.98
CA PRO A 35 -6.65 -16.89 -1.62
C PRO A 35 -6.93 -17.06 -0.13
N ASP A 36 -7.79 -16.20 0.41
CA ASP A 36 -8.19 -16.22 1.82
C ASP A 36 -9.70 -15.91 1.94
N PRO A 37 -10.53 -16.84 2.46
CA PRO A 37 -11.97 -16.65 2.60
C PRO A 37 -12.35 -15.58 3.64
N GLN A 38 -11.43 -15.15 4.50
CA GLN A 38 -11.61 -14.03 5.42
C GLN A 38 -11.14 -12.70 4.81
N GLY A 39 -10.60 -12.73 3.60
CA GLY A 39 -10.14 -11.56 2.87
C GLY A 39 -11.26 -10.60 2.49
N ASN A 40 -10.98 -9.31 2.51
CA ASN A 40 -11.94 -8.27 2.11
C ASN A 40 -11.68 -7.72 0.70
N LEU A 41 -10.88 -8.41 -0.10
CA LEU A 41 -10.53 -7.97 -1.45
C LEU A 41 -10.99 -8.97 -2.51
N GLY A 42 -11.65 -8.48 -3.55
CA GLY A 42 -11.87 -9.21 -4.80
C GLY A 42 -10.71 -8.93 -5.75
N THR A 43 -9.99 -9.98 -6.16
CA THR A 43 -8.80 -9.87 -6.99
C THR A 43 -8.98 -10.66 -8.28
N TYR A 44 -8.60 -10.10 -9.42
CA TYR A 44 -8.62 -10.79 -10.71
C TYR A 44 -7.43 -10.36 -11.57
N THR A 45 -7.08 -11.18 -12.56
CA THR A 45 -6.12 -10.81 -13.60
C THR A 45 -6.88 -10.22 -14.77
N ASP A 46 -6.56 -8.98 -15.17
CA ASP A 46 -7.18 -8.35 -16.32
C ASP A 46 -6.68 -8.92 -17.66
N GLY A 47 -7.30 -8.52 -18.77
CA GLY A 47 -6.90 -8.98 -20.11
C GLY A 47 -5.48 -8.58 -20.53
N THR A 48 -4.81 -7.71 -19.77
CA THR A 48 -3.39 -7.32 -19.99
C THR A 48 -2.43 -8.10 -19.10
N GLY A 49 -2.92 -9.07 -18.31
CA GLY A 49 -2.12 -9.84 -17.37
C GLY A 49 -1.84 -9.13 -16.05
N ARG A 50 -2.40 -7.93 -15.82
CA ARG A 50 -2.19 -7.20 -14.57
C ARG A 50 -3.16 -7.66 -13.51
N LEU A 51 -2.64 -7.81 -12.31
CA LEU A 51 -3.46 -8.12 -11.14
C LEU A 51 -4.19 -6.86 -10.69
N ARG A 52 -5.52 -6.90 -10.72
CA ARG A 52 -6.42 -5.83 -10.30
C ARG A 52 -7.10 -6.24 -9.00
N VAL A 53 -7.38 -5.24 -8.16
CA VAL A 53 -8.03 -5.48 -6.88
C VAL A 53 -9.07 -4.41 -6.58
N ARG A 54 -10.16 -4.85 -5.98
CA ARG A 54 -11.19 -4.00 -5.40
C ARG A 54 -11.53 -4.45 -3.98
N VAL A 55 -12.06 -3.54 -3.19
CA VAL A 55 -12.56 -3.86 -1.85
C VAL A 55 -13.97 -4.42 -1.98
N LEU A 56 -14.25 -5.49 -1.24
CA LEU A 56 -15.61 -5.99 -1.04
C LEU A 56 -16.30 -5.07 -0.02
N THR A 57 -17.22 -4.24 -0.50
CA THR A 57 -17.97 -3.27 0.31
C THR A 57 -19.39 -3.77 0.58
N ALA A 58 -20.12 -3.12 1.47
CA ALA A 58 -21.53 -3.44 1.69
C ALA A 58 -22.40 -3.30 0.42
N GLU A 59 -22.04 -2.38 -0.47
CA GLU A 59 -22.73 -2.17 -1.76
C GLU A 59 -22.42 -3.26 -2.78
N ARG A 60 -21.21 -3.84 -2.72
CA ARG A 60 -20.73 -4.91 -3.62
C ARG A 60 -19.96 -5.98 -2.83
N PRO A 61 -20.68 -6.80 -2.03
CA PRO A 61 -20.06 -7.71 -1.08
C PRO A 61 -19.58 -9.02 -1.73
N THR A 62 -20.12 -9.37 -2.90
CA THR A 62 -19.85 -10.63 -3.59
C THR A 62 -18.69 -10.51 -4.57
N LEU A 63 -17.99 -11.63 -4.81
CA LEU A 63 -17.04 -11.77 -5.92
C LEU A 63 -17.79 -11.76 -7.26
N GLU A 64 -17.15 -11.23 -8.29
CA GLU A 64 -17.72 -11.12 -9.63
C GLU A 64 -16.80 -11.76 -10.68
N GLY A 65 -17.37 -12.56 -11.58
CA GLY A 65 -16.62 -13.16 -12.69
C GLY A 65 -15.47 -14.08 -12.23
N ALA A 66 -14.26 -13.79 -12.69
CA ALA A 66 -13.05 -14.56 -12.36
C ALA A 66 -12.31 -14.05 -11.10
N GLU A 67 -13.00 -13.26 -10.26
CA GLU A 67 -12.42 -12.78 -9.03
C GLU A 67 -12.25 -13.90 -7.99
N TRP A 68 -11.14 -13.84 -7.27
CA TRP A 68 -10.88 -14.66 -6.09
C TRP A 68 -10.67 -13.76 -4.87
N GLN A 69 -11.02 -14.29 -3.70
CA GLN A 69 -10.97 -13.57 -2.44
C GLN A 69 -9.55 -13.52 -1.89
N ALA A 70 -9.06 -12.31 -1.60
CA ALA A 70 -7.71 -12.08 -1.13
C ALA A 70 -7.71 -11.24 0.14
N MET A 71 -6.65 -11.43 0.93
CA MET A 71 -6.39 -10.64 2.13
C MET A 71 -5.30 -9.58 1.86
N PRO A 72 -5.50 -8.31 2.25
CA PRO A 72 -4.43 -7.30 2.20
C PRO A 72 -3.28 -7.73 3.09
N HIS A 73 -2.06 -7.75 2.54
CA HIS A 73 -0.90 -8.23 3.31
C HIS A 73 -0.62 -7.38 4.55
N ALA A 74 -0.93 -6.08 4.50
CA ALA A 74 -0.77 -5.18 5.63
C ALA A 74 -1.58 -5.62 6.87
N ALA A 75 -2.64 -6.41 6.71
CA ALA A 75 -3.44 -6.94 7.82
C ALA A 75 -2.83 -8.21 8.45
N THR A 76 -2.07 -8.98 7.68
CA THR A 76 -1.50 -10.27 8.14
C THR A 76 0.01 -10.23 8.36
N CYS A 77 0.66 -9.10 8.01
CA CYS A 77 2.10 -8.97 8.15
C CYS A 77 2.51 -8.97 9.63
N THR A 78 3.33 -9.95 10.04
CA THR A 78 3.85 -10.06 11.41
C THR A 78 4.99 -9.08 11.71
N ARG A 79 5.54 -8.42 10.67
CA ARG A 79 6.61 -7.43 10.78
C ARG A 79 6.31 -6.24 9.86
N PRO A 80 5.28 -5.43 10.15
CA PRO A 80 4.92 -4.31 9.29
C PRO A 80 6.05 -3.28 9.26
N GLN A 81 6.38 -2.78 8.07
CA GLN A 81 7.35 -1.69 7.95
C GLN A 81 6.81 -0.45 8.72
N PRO A 82 7.63 0.23 9.52
CA PRO A 82 7.20 1.45 10.19
C PRO A 82 6.72 2.47 9.16
N ARG A 83 5.53 3.04 9.37
CA ARG A 83 5.06 4.17 8.56
C ARG A 83 6.09 5.27 8.68
N ARG A 84 6.62 5.77 7.55
CA ARG A 84 7.48 6.95 7.56
C ARG A 84 6.68 8.08 8.23
N ALA A 85 7.16 8.54 9.37
CA ALA A 85 6.61 9.72 10.01
C ALA A 85 6.66 10.87 8.98
N PRO A 86 5.64 11.76 8.95
CA PRO A 86 5.72 12.95 8.13
C PRO A 86 7.03 13.67 8.47
N SER A 87 7.82 14.01 7.44
CA SER A 87 9.02 14.80 7.62
C SER A 87 8.63 16.10 8.33
N ARG A 88 9.15 16.32 9.53
CA ARG A 88 8.97 17.59 10.25
C ARG A 88 9.36 18.73 9.30
N PRO A 89 8.59 19.82 9.22
CA PRO A 89 8.96 20.98 8.42
C PRO A 89 10.39 21.38 8.79
N ARG A 90 11.24 21.59 7.77
CA ARG A 90 12.61 22.04 7.98
C ARG A 90 12.54 23.44 8.58
N GLU A 91 12.80 23.55 9.88
CA GLU A 91 12.91 24.82 10.57
C GLU A 91 14.01 25.64 9.89
N ARG A 92 13.64 26.77 9.26
CA ARG A 92 14.62 27.72 8.72
C ARG A 92 15.19 28.50 9.90
N SER A 93 16.23 27.97 10.53
CA SER A 93 17.03 28.75 11.48
C SER A 93 17.74 29.88 10.74
N GLY A 94 17.27 31.11 10.95
CA GLY A 94 18.03 32.33 10.71
C GLY A 94 17.65 33.13 9.46
N VAL A 95 16.66 34.01 9.60
CA VAL A 95 16.77 35.34 8.98
C VAL A 95 17.48 36.21 10.01
N ARG A 96 18.75 36.54 9.78
CA ARG A 96 19.43 37.55 10.59
C ARG A 96 18.66 38.87 10.42
N PRO A 97 18.23 39.56 11.50
CA PRO A 97 17.61 40.88 11.35
C PRO A 97 18.62 41.83 10.68
N ALA A 98 18.15 42.58 9.69
CA ALA A 98 18.97 43.51 8.92
C ALA A 98 19.36 44.74 9.78
N PRO A 99 20.63 45.20 9.75
CA PRO A 99 21.17 46.16 10.71
C PRO A 99 20.81 47.65 10.47
N TRP A 100 19.81 47.98 9.65
CA TRP A 100 19.58 49.36 9.20
C TRP A 100 18.48 50.14 9.97
N ARG A 101 18.12 49.70 11.18
CA ARG A 101 17.23 50.46 12.10
C ARG A 101 18.09 51.32 13.03
N GLY A 102 18.64 52.43 12.52
CA GLY A 102 19.48 53.30 13.33
C GLY A 102 19.78 54.64 12.67
N TRP A 103 18.76 55.40 12.26
CA TRP A 103 18.88 56.83 12.02
C TRP A 103 17.70 57.52 12.71
N THR A 104 17.97 58.09 13.88
CA THR A 104 17.08 59.07 14.53
C THR A 104 17.83 60.40 14.55
N ARG A 105 17.14 61.41 14.03
CA ARG A 105 17.42 62.86 13.92
C ARG A 105 18.74 63.42 14.44
#